data_AF-A0A8T1WZM2-F1
#
_entry.id   AF-A0A8T1WZM2-F1
#
_cell.length_a   1.000
_cell.length_b   1.000
_cell.length_c   1.000
_cell.angle_alpha   90.00
_cell.angle_beta   90.00
_cell.angle_gamma   90.00
#
_symmetry.space_group_name_H-M   'P 1'
#
loop_
_entity.id
_entity.type
_entity.pdbx_description
1 polymer ?
#
loop_
_entity_poly.entity_id
_entity_poly.type
_entity_poly.pdbx_seq_one_letter_code
_entity_poly.pdbx_strand_id
1 'polypeptide(L)'
;MFINTVRYDTPLVMQAASSYDQRSQFPVSVPIYLGDVGEKIKVVVLHRSHEGGVVIRSADDSLELIVADTGDCFFESSVLGIAEKFDVEILPNQSVAFVSCRTGNVLEPDDSGMPRCVDTIRRGWFLLQHSVANELSEGAVLKVPPVVSLPCSLCDKSKERCEYIMMLVALGKSLEEIDAILLRMYTWPVAGTVDGG
;
A
#
# COMPACT_ATOMS: atom_id res chain seq x y z
N MET A 1 -12.93 5.66 2.00
CA MET A 1 -13.80 5.69 3.20
C MET A 1 -13.39 4.54 4.10
N PHE A 2 -12.99 4.82 5.35
CA PHE A 2 -12.67 3.77 6.33
C PHE A 2 -13.97 3.13 6.81
N ILE A 3 -14.00 1.80 6.91
CA ILE A 3 -15.18 1.09 7.41
C ILE A 3 -15.00 0.93 8.92
N ASN A 4 -15.92 1.45 9.72
CA ASN A 4 -15.91 1.32 11.18
C ASN A 4 -16.28 -0.10 11.67
N THR A 5 -16.26 -1.10 10.79
CA THR A 5 -16.70 -2.47 11.11
C THR A 5 -16.01 -3.45 10.19
N VAL A 6 -15.41 -4.49 10.77
CA VAL A 6 -14.79 -5.60 10.03
C VAL A 6 -15.87 -6.28 9.20
N ARG A 7 -15.70 -6.29 7.87
CA ARG A 7 -16.57 -6.99 6.94
C ARG A 7 -15.93 -8.31 6.57
N TYR A 8 -16.69 -9.38 6.77
CA TYR A 8 -16.28 -10.73 6.42
C TYR A 8 -16.79 -11.07 5.02
N ASP A 9 -16.09 -11.98 4.35
CA ASP A 9 -16.50 -12.52 3.05
C ASP A 9 -16.63 -11.45 1.94
N THR A 10 -15.97 -10.30 2.11
CA THR A 10 -15.89 -9.23 1.12
C THR A 10 -14.43 -8.89 0.79
N PRO A 11 -14.07 -8.72 -0.50
CA PRO A 11 -12.73 -8.30 -0.90
C PRO A 11 -12.33 -6.94 -0.34
N LEU A 12 -11.13 -6.88 0.23
CA LEU A 12 -10.55 -5.69 0.85
C LEU A 12 -9.02 -5.66 0.67
N VAL A 13 -8.44 -4.50 0.89
CA VAL A 13 -7.00 -4.28 0.97
C VAL A 13 -6.66 -3.90 2.41
N MET A 14 -5.58 -4.48 2.93
CA MET A 14 -5.08 -4.17 4.28
C MET A 14 -3.91 -3.20 4.17
N GLN A 15 -4.06 -2.01 4.75
CA GLN A 15 -2.99 -1.01 4.85
C GLN A 15 -2.47 -0.99 6.28
N ALA A 16 -1.15 -1.10 6.48
CA ALA A 16 -0.57 -1.04 7.81
C ALA A 16 -0.85 0.33 8.46
N ALA A 17 -1.25 0.32 9.73
CA ALA A 17 -1.35 1.55 10.49
C ALA A 17 0.08 2.04 10.79
N SER A 18 0.56 3.00 10.00
CA SER A 18 1.89 3.59 10.19
C SER A 18 2.06 4.08 11.62
N SER A 19 3.17 3.71 12.27
CA SER A 19 3.65 4.42 13.45
C SER A 19 4.15 5.79 13.00
N TYR A 20 3.25 6.77 12.90
CA TYR A 20 3.67 8.16 12.80
C TYR A 20 4.48 8.49 14.04
N ASP A 21 5.77 8.68 13.86
CA ASP A 21 6.56 9.45 14.80
C ASP A 21 6.04 10.89 14.70
N GLN A 22 5.28 11.34 15.71
CA GLN A 22 4.68 12.68 15.76
C GLN A 22 5.73 13.82 15.70
N ARG A 23 7.02 13.49 15.66
CA ARG A 23 8.16 14.40 15.60
C ARG A 23 8.71 14.65 14.19
N SER A 24 8.29 13.89 13.17
CA SER A 24 8.74 14.12 11.80
C SER A 24 7.89 15.20 11.10
N GLN A 25 8.52 16.33 10.74
CA GLN A 25 7.88 17.42 9.97
C GLN A 25 7.64 17.07 8.49
N PHE A 26 7.97 15.86 8.03
CA PHE A 26 7.74 15.42 6.67
C PHE A 26 6.99 14.07 6.64
N PRO A 27 5.76 14.03 6.11
CA PRO A 27 5.00 12.80 5.97
C PRO A 27 5.36 12.15 4.62
N VAL A 28 6.39 11.32 4.59
CA VAL A 28 6.83 10.66 3.34
C VAL A 28 6.94 9.15 3.44
N SER A 29 6.34 8.51 4.46
CA SER A 29 6.24 7.05 4.43
C SER A 29 5.21 6.62 3.39
N VAL A 30 5.69 5.95 2.35
CA VAL A 30 4.84 5.24 1.39
C VAL A 30 3.97 4.27 2.20
N PRO A 31 2.65 4.22 1.97
CA PRO A 31 1.78 3.30 2.69
C PRO A 31 2.22 1.85 2.41
N ILE A 32 2.35 1.07 3.48
CA ILE A 32 2.63 -0.37 3.41
C ILE A 32 1.30 -1.11 3.36
N TYR A 33 1.18 -2.05 2.43
CA TYR A 33 0.01 -2.90 2.28
C TYR A 33 0.39 -4.34 2.56
N LEU A 34 -0.60 -5.15 2.92
CA LEU A 34 -0.42 -6.59 2.96
C LEU A 34 -0.12 -7.07 1.54
N GLY A 35 1.03 -7.71 1.37
CA GLY A 35 1.50 -8.26 0.11
C GLY A 35 1.98 -9.70 0.29
N ASP A 36 2.56 -10.22 -0.78
CA ASP A 36 3.13 -11.55 -0.88
C ASP A 36 4.41 -11.51 -1.73
N VAL A 37 5.11 -12.62 -1.85
CA VAL A 37 6.34 -12.73 -2.66
C VAL A 37 6.02 -12.39 -4.13
N GLY A 38 6.43 -11.19 -4.55
CA GLY A 38 6.21 -10.68 -5.91
C GLY A 38 5.03 -9.73 -6.07
N GLU A 39 4.17 -9.60 -5.05
CA GLU A 39 2.98 -8.75 -5.06
C GLU A 39 2.99 -7.78 -3.89
N LYS A 40 3.14 -6.48 -4.19
CA LYS A 40 3.20 -5.43 -3.15
C LYS A 40 1.86 -5.19 -2.46
N ILE A 41 0.75 -5.58 -3.08
CA ILE A 41 -0.61 -5.40 -2.58
C ILE A 41 -1.40 -6.65 -2.96
N LYS A 42 -1.91 -7.35 -1.95
CA LYS A 42 -2.78 -8.51 -2.12
C LYS A 42 -4.19 -8.15 -1.68
N VAL A 43 -5.17 -8.44 -2.55
CA VAL A 43 -6.58 -8.26 -2.23
C VAL A 43 -7.04 -9.50 -1.48
N VAL A 44 -7.57 -9.31 -0.27
CA VAL A 44 -7.91 -10.41 0.63
C VAL A 44 -9.37 -10.37 1.04
N VAL A 45 -9.83 -11.52 1.52
CA VAL A 45 -11.14 -11.75 2.11
C VAL A 45 -10.91 -12.29 3.51
N LEU A 46 -11.58 -11.70 4.50
CA LEU A 46 -11.57 -12.20 5.87
C LEU A 46 -12.68 -13.23 6.03
N HIS A 47 -12.33 -14.50 6.20
CA HIS A 47 -13.28 -15.59 6.36
C HIS A 47 -13.37 -16.00 7.83
N ARG A 48 -14.57 -16.05 8.40
CA ARG A 48 -14.75 -16.52 9.79
C ARG A 48 -14.66 -18.04 9.85
N SER A 49 -13.82 -18.54 10.75
CA SER A 49 -13.76 -19.97 11.03
C SER A 49 -14.93 -20.40 11.92
N HIS A 50 -15.40 -21.64 11.76
CA HIS A 50 -16.47 -22.22 12.58
C HIS A 50 -16.11 -22.30 14.07
N GLU A 51 -14.82 -22.39 14.39
CA GLU A 51 -14.29 -22.51 15.76
C GLU A 51 -13.99 -21.14 16.40
N GLY A 52 -14.32 -20.04 15.72
CA GLY A 52 -13.90 -18.69 16.11
C GLY A 52 -12.63 -18.25 15.37
N GLY A 53 -12.33 -16.96 15.47
CA GLY A 53 -11.25 -16.33 14.72
C GLY A 53 -11.51 -16.18 13.22
N VAL A 54 -10.51 -15.67 12.51
CA VAL A 54 -10.56 -15.36 11.09
C VAL A 54 -9.37 -15.96 10.35
N VAL A 55 -9.61 -16.40 9.14
CA VAL A 55 -8.58 -16.75 8.16
C VAL A 55 -8.54 -15.63 7.12
N ILE A 56 -7.33 -15.24 6.73
CA ILE A 56 -7.10 -14.26 5.67
C ILE A 56 -6.85 -15.04 4.39
N ARG A 57 -7.69 -14.86 3.39
CA ARG A 57 -7.61 -15.57 2.11
C ARG A 57 -7.44 -14.57 0.97
N SER A 58 -6.61 -14.87 -0.02
CA SER A 58 -6.55 -14.09 -1.24
C SER A 58 -7.88 -14.15 -2.00
N ALA A 59 -8.28 -13.03 -2.58
CA ALA A 59 -9.53 -12.93 -3.32
C ALA A 59 -9.45 -13.54 -4.73
N ASP A 60 -8.26 -13.63 -5.30
CA ASP A 60 -8.00 -14.04 -6.69
C ASP A 60 -7.72 -15.55 -6.86
N ASP A 61 -6.81 -16.09 -6.06
CA ASP A 61 -6.30 -17.46 -6.16
C ASP A 61 -6.78 -18.36 -5.01
N SER A 62 -7.52 -17.79 -4.05
CA SER A 62 -8.03 -18.48 -2.86
C SER A 62 -6.96 -19.11 -1.96
N LEU A 63 -5.70 -18.70 -2.10
CA LEU A 63 -4.63 -19.09 -1.17
C LEU A 63 -4.89 -18.44 0.21
N GLU A 64 -4.48 -19.11 1.27
CA GLU A 64 -4.69 -18.68 2.65
C GLU A 64 -3.37 -18.26 3.28
N LEU A 65 -3.42 -17.22 4.11
CA LEU A 65 -2.26 -16.74 4.84
C LEU A 65 -1.84 -17.79 5.87
N ILE A 66 -0.59 -18.23 5.77
CA ILE A 66 0.03 -19.11 6.74
C ILE A 66 1.17 -18.37 7.44
N VAL A 67 1.50 -18.84 8.65
CA VAL A 67 2.61 -18.32 9.45
C VAL A 67 3.59 -19.46 9.67
N ALA A 68 4.82 -19.29 9.21
CA ALA A 68 5.91 -20.23 9.48
C ALA A 68 6.40 -20.12 10.93
N ASP A 69 7.18 -21.10 11.38
CA ASP A 69 7.76 -21.13 12.73
C ASP A 69 8.70 -19.94 12.99
N THR A 70 9.26 -19.34 11.94
CA THR A 70 10.07 -18.10 12.00
C THR A 70 9.23 -16.83 12.22
N GLY A 71 7.91 -16.95 12.15
CA GLY A 71 6.98 -15.83 12.13
C GLY A 71 6.82 -15.18 10.75
N ASP A 72 7.49 -15.65 9.71
CA ASP A 72 7.27 -15.16 8.35
C ASP A 72 5.86 -15.55 7.86
N CYS A 73 5.19 -14.65 7.14
CA CYS A 73 3.86 -14.91 6.59
C CYS A 73 3.89 -14.96 5.05
N PHE A 74 3.15 -15.89 4.47
CA PHE A 74 3.00 -16.04 3.02
C PHE A 74 1.68 -16.75 2.71
N PHE A 75 1.22 -16.68 1.46
CA PHE A 75 -0.02 -17.34 1.04
C PHE A 75 0.27 -18.73 0.46
N GLU A 76 -0.53 -19.71 0.87
CA GLU A 76 -0.39 -21.10 0.44
C GLU A 76 -1.76 -21.76 0.26
N SER A 77 -1.80 -22.89 -0.46
CA SER A 77 -3.01 -23.64 -0.77
C SER A 77 -3.80 -24.03 0.47
N SER A 78 -5.07 -23.64 0.49
CA SER A 78 -6.06 -24.00 1.52
C SER A 78 -6.27 -25.51 1.65
N VAL A 79 -5.94 -26.30 0.63
CA VAL A 79 -6.02 -27.77 0.63
C VAL A 79 -5.13 -28.39 1.73
N LEU A 80 -4.07 -27.70 2.14
CA LEU A 80 -3.19 -28.15 3.21
C LEU A 80 -3.84 -28.03 4.60
N GLY A 81 -4.86 -27.19 4.76
CA GLY A 81 -5.57 -27.01 6.04
C GLY A 81 -4.71 -26.42 7.16
N ILE A 82 -3.63 -25.71 6.80
CA ILE A 82 -2.64 -25.13 7.73
C ILE A 82 -2.76 -23.61 7.87
N ALA A 83 -3.86 -23.03 7.40
CA ALA A 83 -4.12 -21.61 7.49
C ALA A 83 -4.01 -21.09 8.92
N GLU A 84 -3.38 -19.93 9.09
CA GLU A 84 -3.33 -19.30 10.40
C GLU A 84 -4.70 -18.71 10.75
N LYS A 85 -5.16 -18.98 11.97
CA LYS A 85 -6.35 -18.37 12.54
C LYS A 85 -5.94 -17.16 13.38
N PHE A 86 -6.68 -16.07 13.23
CA PHE A 86 -6.44 -14.85 13.97
C PHE A 86 -7.65 -14.44 14.80
N ASP A 87 -7.39 -14.03 16.04
CA ASP A 87 -8.32 -13.20 16.78
C ASP A 87 -8.21 -11.75 16.29
N VAL A 88 -9.36 -11.08 16.26
CA VAL A 88 -9.49 -9.74 15.69
C VAL A 88 -9.76 -8.75 16.79
N GLU A 89 -8.86 -7.80 16.96
CA GLU A 89 -8.98 -6.74 17.95
C GLU A 89 -9.08 -5.37 17.29
N ILE A 90 -10.07 -4.57 17.69
CA ILE A 90 -10.25 -3.20 17.20
C ILE A 90 -9.47 -2.27 18.12
N LEU A 91 -8.54 -1.51 17.54
CA LEU A 91 -7.69 -0.55 18.25
C LEU A 91 -8.37 0.84 18.35
N PRO A 92 -7.94 1.72 19.28
CA PRO A 92 -8.55 3.05 19.45
C PRO A 92 -8.51 3.94 18.21
N ASN A 93 -7.53 3.74 17.32
CA ASN A 93 -7.40 4.44 16.03
C ASN A 93 -8.28 3.82 14.93
N GLN A 94 -9.16 2.88 15.26
CA GLN A 94 -10.04 2.11 14.35
C GLN A 94 -9.30 1.18 13.38
N SER A 95 -7.98 1.02 13.54
CA SER A 95 -7.27 -0.07 12.89
C SER A 95 -7.53 -1.38 13.62
N VAL A 96 -7.18 -2.48 12.95
CA VAL A 96 -7.49 -3.84 13.39
C VAL A 96 -6.20 -4.62 13.58
N ALA A 97 -5.97 -5.15 14.78
CA ALA A 97 -4.89 -6.09 15.03
C ALA A 97 -5.37 -7.53 14.80
N PHE A 98 -4.57 -8.31 14.09
CA PHE A 98 -4.79 -9.73 13.87
C PHE A 98 -3.79 -10.49 14.74
N VAL A 99 -4.29 -11.13 15.79
CA VAL A 99 -3.49 -11.85 16.78
C VAL A 99 -3.55 -13.35 16.46
N SER A 100 -2.41 -13.96 16.13
CA SER A 100 -2.34 -15.40 15.83
C SER A 100 -2.89 -16.19 17.02
N CYS A 101 -3.92 -17.00 16.79
CA CYS A 101 -4.51 -17.85 17.82
C CYS A 101 -3.52 -18.91 18.30
N ARG A 102 -2.54 -19.28 17.47
CA ARG A 102 -1.50 -20.27 17.80
C ARG A 102 -0.41 -19.70 18.70
N THR A 103 0.04 -18.47 18.44
CA THR A 103 1.25 -17.92 19.09
C THR A 103 0.99 -16.71 20.00
N GLY A 104 -0.14 -16.03 19.82
CA GLY A 104 -0.41 -14.73 20.45
C GLY A 104 0.32 -13.55 19.78
N ASN A 105 1.13 -13.82 18.75
CA ASN A 105 1.86 -12.79 18.01
C ASN A 105 0.95 -12.03 17.05
N VAL A 106 1.32 -10.80 16.72
CA VAL A 106 0.50 -9.89 15.92
C VAL A 106 1.01 -9.86 14.48
N LEU A 107 0.10 -9.94 13.51
CA LEU A 107 0.42 -9.71 12.11
C LEU A 107 0.79 -8.24 11.88
N GLU A 108 2.02 -7.98 11.45
CA GLU A 108 2.56 -6.65 11.15
C GLU A 108 3.48 -6.73 9.93
N PRO A 109 3.70 -5.61 9.19
CA PRO A 109 4.78 -5.57 8.23
C PRO A 109 6.14 -5.46 8.93
N ASP A 110 7.15 -6.13 8.38
CA ASP A 110 8.54 -5.93 8.77
C ASP A 110 9.14 -4.67 8.13
N ASP A 111 10.44 -4.44 8.36
CA ASP A 111 11.16 -3.27 7.83
C ASP A 111 11.25 -3.26 6.30
N SER A 112 11.03 -4.41 5.64
CA SER A 112 10.95 -4.54 4.18
C SER A 112 9.52 -4.38 3.63
N GLY A 113 8.53 -4.27 4.51
CA GLY A 113 7.11 -4.21 4.17
C GLY A 113 6.46 -5.58 3.98
N MET A 114 7.14 -6.67 4.29
CA MET A 114 6.62 -8.03 4.18
C MET A 114 5.88 -8.45 5.45
N PRO A 115 4.77 -9.21 5.36
CA PRO A 115 4.00 -9.59 6.52
C PRO A 115 4.74 -10.60 7.40
N ARG A 116 4.69 -10.37 8.72
CA ARG A 116 5.21 -11.26 9.76
C ARG A 116 4.28 -11.28 10.98
N CYS A 117 4.31 -12.38 11.72
CA CYS A 117 3.75 -12.47 13.06
C CYS A 117 4.86 -12.33 14.11
N VAL A 118 4.83 -11.22 14.85
CA VAL A 118 5.85 -10.87 15.84
C VAL A 118 5.23 -10.49 17.19
N ASP A 119 6.01 -10.68 18.26
CA ASP A 119 5.63 -10.23 19.60
C ASP A 119 5.98 -8.75 19.76
N THR A 120 5.06 -7.88 19.34
CA THR A 120 5.25 -6.42 19.32
C THR A 120 4.02 -5.68 19.85
N ILE A 121 4.16 -4.35 19.99
CA ILE A 121 3.04 -3.46 20.25
C ILE A 121 2.07 -3.53 19.08
N ARG A 122 0.80 -3.84 19.35
CA ARG A 122 -0.28 -3.95 18.36
C ARG A 122 -0.47 -2.64 17.57
N ARG A 123 0.11 -2.54 16.37
CA ARG A 123 -0.05 -1.36 15.46
C ARG A 123 -1.34 -1.45 14.66
N GLY A 124 -1.65 -2.64 14.15
CA GLY A 124 -2.88 -2.95 13.42
C GLY A 124 -2.89 -2.51 11.95
N TRP A 125 -4.02 -2.79 11.29
CA TRP A 125 -4.27 -2.59 9.87
C TRP A 125 -5.56 -1.82 9.63
N PHE A 126 -5.54 -0.86 8.71
CA PHE A 126 -6.74 -0.27 8.15
C PHE A 126 -7.29 -1.17 7.05
N LEU A 127 -8.58 -1.48 7.13
CA LEU A 127 -9.28 -2.31 6.14
C LEU A 127 -9.98 -1.41 5.12
N LEU A 128 -9.53 -1.46 3.86
CA LEU A 128 -10.02 -0.63 2.76
C LEU A 128 -10.84 -1.46 1.78
N GLN A 129 -12.01 -0.98 1.34
CA GLN A 129 -12.80 -1.70 0.32
C GLN A 129 -12.08 -1.73 -1.03
N HIS A 130 -12.06 -2.91 -1.66
CA HIS A 130 -11.49 -3.09 -2.99
C HIS A 130 -12.15 -2.20 -4.06
N SER A 131 -13.48 -2.01 -3.99
CA SER A 131 -14.22 -1.13 -4.92
C SER A 131 -13.83 0.35 -4.83
N VAL A 132 -13.14 0.76 -3.76
CA VAL A 132 -12.62 2.13 -3.57
C VAL A 132 -11.13 2.21 -3.97
N ALA A 133 -10.39 1.10 -3.93
CA ALA A 133 -9.02 1.02 -4.42
C ALA A 133 -8.96 1.05 -5.97
N ASN A 134 -9.99 0.54 -6.65
CA ASN A 134 -10.11 0.66 -8.11
C ASN A 134 -10.34 2.10 -8.58
N GLU A 135 -10.85 3.02 -7.76
CA GLU A 135 -10.89 4.45 -8.15
C GLU A 135 -9.49 5.12 -8.12
N LEU A 136 -8.48 4.43 -7.55
CA LEU A 136 -7.07 4.86 -7.56
C LEU A 136 -6.18 4.02 -8.48
N SER A 137 -6.67 2.89 -9.01
CA SER A 137 -5.92 1.98 -9.89
C SER A 137 -6.55 1.77 -11.27
N GLU A 138 -7.83 2.07 -11.46
CA GLU A 138 -8.54 1.94 -12.73
C GLU A 138 -9.18 3.27 -13.10
N GLY A 139 -8.36 4.15 -13.68
CA GLY A 139 -8.84 5.00 -14.75
C GLY A 139 -9.39 4.10 -15.85
N ALA A 140 -10.71 3.87 -15.80
CA ALA A 140 -11.57 3.18 -16.73
C ALA A 140 -10.93 2.82 -18.08
N VAL A 141 -10.63 1.53 -18.27
CA VAL A 141 -10.66 0.90 -19.59
C VAL A 141 -12.13 0.77 -19.99
N LEU A 142 -12.75 1.90 -20.30
CA LEU A 142 -13.96 1.93 -21.10
C LEU A 142 -13.57 2.42 -22.49
N LYS A 143 -13.75 1.52 -23.46
CA LYS A 143 -13.66 1.83 -24.88
C LYS A 143 -14.49 3.09 -25.16
N VAL A 144 -13.77 4.09 -25.65
CA VAL A 144 -14.17 5.41 -26.17
C VAL A 144 -15.46 5.34 -27.00
N PRO A 145 -16.36 6.33 -26.87
CA PRO A 145 -16.56 7.26 -27.97
C PRO A 145 -16.08 8.67 -27.59
N PRO A 146 -15.52 9.43 -28.56
CA PRO A 146 -14.71 10.61 -28.27
C PRO A 146 -15.58 11.82 -27.91
N VAL A 147 -14.92 12.93 -27.52
CA VAL A 147 -15.45 14.32 -27.46
C VAL A 147 -16.01 14.68 -26.05
N VAL A 148 -15.52 15.64 -25.24
CA VAL A 148 -14.61 16.80 -25.36
C VAL A 148 -13.78 16.90 -24.07
N SER A 149 -12.47 17.10 -24.19
CA SER A 149 -11.58 17.48 -23.10
C SER A 149 -11.84 18.91 -22.62
N LEU A 150 -12.10 19.12 -21.33
CA LEU A 150 -11.77 20.39 -20.67
C LEU A 150 -10.34 20.30 -20.08
N PRO A 151 -9.47 21.31 -20.27
CA PRO A 151 -8.06 21.18 -19.97
C PRO A 151 -7.79 21.43 -18.48
N CYS A 152 -7.26 20.43 -17.77
CA CYS A 152 -6.55 20.62 -16.49
C CYS A 152 -5.11 21.04 -16.80
N SER A 153 -4.81 22.34 -16.78
CA SER A 153 -3.48 22.89 -17.09
C SER A 153 -2.39 22.58 -16.05
N LEU A 154 -2.72 21.86 -14.97
CA LEU A 154 -1.76 21.41 -13.94
C LEU A 154 -1.34 19.93 -14.08
N CYS A 155 -2.12 19.15 -14.81
CA CYS A 155 -1.96 17.70 -14.90
C CYS A 155 -0.82 17.31 -15.87
N ASP A 156 -0.60 18.08 -16.93
CA ASP A 156 0.41 17.77 -17.95
C ASP A 156 1.85 17.98 -17.47
N LYS A 157 2.09 19.02 -16.67
CA LYS A 157 3.44 19.34 -16.16
C LYS A 157 3.99 18.29 -15.18
N SER A 158 3.10 17.55 -14.53
CA SER A 158 3.46 16.49 -13.57
C SER A 158 3.92 15.22 -14.30
N LYS A 159 3.24 14.88 -15.40
CA LYS A 159 3.51 13.66 -16.16
C LYS A 159 4.83 13.75 -16.93
N GLU A 160 5.09 14.88 -17.58
CA GLU A 160 6.36 15.12 -18.29
C GLU A 160 7.57 15.09 -17.35
N ARG A 161 7.40 15.55 -16.10
CA ARG A 161 8.46 15.50 -15.07
C ARG A 161 8.77 14.08 -14.65
N CYS A 162 7.75 13.26 -14.42
CA CYS A 162 7.93 11.85 -14.06
C CYS A 162 8.60 11.07 -15.20
N GLU A 163 8.18 11.28 -16.45
CA GLU A 163 8.78 10.63 -17.62
C GLU A 163 10.25 11.03 -17.82
N TYR A 164 10.59 12.31 -17.61
CA TYR A 164 11.98 12.78 -17.72
C TYR A 164 12.89 12.21 -16.63
N ILE A 165 12.41 12.11 -15.39
CA ILE A 165 13.16 11.49 -14.28
C ILE A 165 13.41 10.01 -14.58
N MET A 166 12.39 9.29 -15.06
CA MET A 166 12.54 7.89 -15.45
C MET A 166 13.53 7.70 -16.59
N MET A 167 13.58 8.60 -17.57
CA MET A 167 14.57 8.57 -18.64
C MET A 167 16.00 8.78 -18.11
N LEU A 168 16.21 9.69 -17.16
CA LEU A 168 17.53 9.91 -16.56
C LEU A 168 18.02 8.70 -15.76
N VAL A 169 17.11 8.03 -15.03
CA VAL A 169 17.41 6.78 -14.33
C VAL A 169 17.76 5.66 -15.33
N ALA A 170 17.01 5.55 -16.44
CA ALA A 170 17.29 4.57 -17.49
C ALA A 170 18.65 4.79 -18.19
N LEU A 171 19.14 6.03 -18.20
CA LEU A 171 20.48 6.40 -18.69
C LEU A 171 21.60 6.13 -17.66
N GLY A 172 21.29 5.54 -16.51
CA GLY A 172 22.26 5.11 -15.50
C GLY A 172 22.75 6.24 -14.59
N LYS A 173 22.03 7.36 -14.50
CA LYS A 173 22.38 8.48 -13.61
C LYS A 173 22.07 8.17 -12.15
N SER A 174 23.00 8.53 -11.25
CA SER A 174 22.77 8.39 -9.82
C SER A 174 21.72 9.41 -9.34
N LEU A 175 21.08 9.12 -8.22
CA LEU A 175 20.06 10.00 -7.66
C LEU A 175 20.62 11.40 -7.35
N GLU A 176 21.87 11.51 -6.89
CA GLU A 176 22.51 12.81 -6.65
C GLU A 176 22.77 13.59 -7.95
N GLU A 177 23.11 12.89 -9.04
CA GLU A 177 23.26 13.53 -10.36
C GLU A 177 21.93 14.02 -10.91
N ILE A 178 20.86 13.24 -10.73
CA ILE A 178 19.50 13.60 -11.16
C ILE A 178 19.03 14.83 -10.38
N ASP A 179 19.21 14.86 -9.07
CA ASP A 179 18.87 16.01 -8.23
C ASP A 179 19.67 17.25 -8.62
N ALA A 180 20.97 17.12 -8.93
CA ALA A 180 21.79 18.23 -9.40
C ALA A 180 21.34 18.77 -10.78
N ILE A 181 20.90 17.89 -11.69
CA ILE A 181 20.35 18.26 -13.01
C ILE A 181 19.01 19.00 -12.85
N LEU A 182 18.10 18.46 -12.05
CA LEU A 182 16.80 19.07 -11.79
C LEU A 182 16.97 20.42 -11.10
N LEU A 183 17.84 20.50 -10.10
CA LEU A 183 18.13 21.74 -9.40
C LEU A 183 18.66 22.79 -10.37
N ARG A 184 19.58 22.45 -11.27
CA ARG A 184 20.09 23.38 -12.30
C ARG A 184 19.02 23.81 -13.32
N MET A 185 18.10 22.93 -13.71
CA MET A 185 16.99 23.29 -14.58
C MET A 185 16.02 24.28 -13.92
N TYR A 186 15.76 24.14 -12.62
CA TYR A 186 14.81 24.99 -11.89
C TYR A 186 15.43 26.22 -11.20
N THR A 187 16.76 26.26 -11.08
CA THR A 187 17.51 27.41 -10.55
C THR A 187 18.18 28.25 -11.63
N TRP A 188 17.96 27.93 -12.92
CA TRP A 188 18.52 28.73 -14.01
C TRP A 188 17.97 30.16 -13.95
N PRO A 189 18.83 31.19 -13.82
CA PRO A 189 18.37 32.57 -13.78
C PRO A 189 17.75 32.92 -15.13
N VAL A 190 16.49 33.34 -15.11
CA VAL A 190 15.86 33.99 -16.27
C VAL A 190 16.69 35.23 -16.57
N ALA A 191 17.36 35.25 -17.72
CA ALA A 191 18.13 36.39 -18.18
C ALA A 191 17.25 37.65 -18.12
N GLY A 192 17.74 38.68 -17.44
CA GLY A 192 16.98 39.88 -17.11
C GLY A 192 16.46 40.60 -18.34
N THR A 193 15.21 41.02 -18.29
CA THR A 193 14.73 42.16 -19.07
C THR A 193 15.22 43.43 -18.37
N VAL A 194 16.32 43.96 -18.89
CA VAL A 194 16.61 45.40 -18.88
C VAL A 194 15.41 46.13 -19.45
N ASP A 195 14.78 47.01 -18.68
CA ASP A 195 14.01 48.11 -19.23
C ASP A 195 14.58 49.41 -18.68
N GLY A 196 15.12 50.21 -19.60
CA GLY A 196 15.51 51.58 -19.36
C GLY A 196 14.29 52.49 -19.35
N GLY A 197 14.33 53.47 -18.45
CA GLY A 197 13.44 54.63 -18.36
C GLY A 197 14.05 55.64 -17.42
#